data_AF-A0A928ITW7-F1
#
_entry.id   AF-A0A928ITW7-F1
#
_cell.length_a   1.000
_cell.length_b   1.000
_cell.length_c   1.000
_cell.angle_alpha   90.00
_cell.angle_beta   90.00
_cell.angle_gamma   90.00
#
_symmetry.space_group_name_H-M   'P 1'
#
loop_
_entity.id
_entity.type
_entity.pdbx_description
1 polymer ?
#
loop_
_entity_poly.entity_id
_entity_poly.type
_entity_poly.pdbx_seq_one_letter_code
_entity_poly.pdbx_strand_id
1 'polypeptide(L)'
;MNINEIYNSLAETVIEFKDECKIRLESVPRERTTERKALQVELGMYSFCLRAGLLLMTETYKERGEAVIELRQNISESIMSVRFPYLYDLYLSLDDQNKKIFLAVFQAEIFMRDQIFESYKEELKNAKACGDEDRAFEFKIKVSALERVFSAWDKWRKDYQLYPDIKWEV
;
A
#
# COMPACT_ATOMS: atom_id res chain seq x y z
N MET A 1 -11.80 9.71 14.45
CA MET A 1 -11.70 9.71 12.98
C MET A 1 -12.67 8.67 12.44
N ASN A 2 -13.47 9.02 11.45
CA ASN A 2 -14.39 8.07 10.80
C ASN A 2 -13.67 7.30 9.67
N ILE A 3 -14.31 6.25 9.16
CA ILE A 3 -13.73 5.34 8.16
C ILE A 3 -13.43 6.05 6.84
N ASN A 4 -14.29 6.98 6.41
CA ASN A 4 -14.08 7.73 5.18
C ASN A 4 -12.89 8.69 5.30
N GLU A 5 -12.73 9.34 6.45
CA GLU A 5 -11.55 10.17 6.75
C GLU A 5 -10.25 9.36 6.69
N ILE A 6 -10.25 8.13 7.22
CA ILE A 6 -9.12 7.20 7.12
C ILE A 6 -8.78 6.92 5.65
N TYR A 7 -9.74 6.46 4.86
CA TYR A 7 -9.45 6.12 3.45
C TYR A 7 -9.02 7.32 2.62
N ASN A 8 -9.67 8.48 2.80
CA ASN A 8 -9.29 9.70 2.10
C ASN A 8 -7.86 10.09 2.44
N SER A 9 -7.48 10.08 3.72
CA SER A 9 -6.12 10.42 4.13
C SER A 9 -5.06 9.46 3.57
N LEU A 10 -5.35 8.16 3.60
CA LEU A 10 -4.47 7.14 3.01
C LEU A 10 -4.36 7.31 1.50
N ALA A 11 -5.46 7.66 0.82
CA ALA A 11 -5.49 7.91 -0.62
C ALA A 11 -4.71 9.17 -1.01
N GLU A 12 -4.95 10.29 -0.32
CA GLU A 12 -4.30 11.58 -0.53
C GLU A 12 -2.78 11.43 -0.49
N THR A 13 -2.26 10.70 0.50
CA THR A 13 -0.82 10.41 0.61
C THR A 13 -0.25 9.77 -0.66
N VAL A 14 -0.98 8.84 -1.27
CA VAL A 14 -0.52 8.15 -2.50
C VAL A 14 -0.77 9.00 -3.76
N ILE A 15 -1.81 9.83 -3.76
CA ILE A 15 -2.09 10.81 -4.84
C ILE A 15 -0.94 11.82 -4.92
N GLU A 16 -0.46 12.34 -3.79
CA GLU A 16 0.69 13.25 -3.76
C GLU A 16 1.93 12.63 -4.41
N PHE A 17 2.26 11.39 -4.08
CA PHE A 17 3.39 10.68 -4.70
C PHE A 17 3.18 10.45 -6.20
N LYS A 18 1.95 10.12 -6.60
CA LYS A 18 1.59 9.94 -8.00
C LYS A 18 1.76 11.24 -8.80
N ASP A 19 1.30 12.36 -8.26
CA ASP A 19 1.36 13.66 -8.92
C ASP A 19 2.80 14.18 -8.98
N GLU A 20 3.58 14.02 -7.91
CA GLU A 20 5.02 14.32 -7.92
C GLU A 20 5.76 13.50 -9.00
N CYS A 21 5.47 12.19 -9.09
CA CYS A 21 6.06 11.31 -10.09
C CYS A 21 5.66 11.71 -11.52
N LYS A 22 4.40 12.11 -11.71
CA LYS A 22 3.90 12.60 -13.00
C LYS A 22 4.63 13.88 -13.44
N ILE A 23 4.79 14.84 -12.54
CA ILE A 23 5.54 16.09 -12.81
C ILE A 23 6.99 15.76 -13.18
N ARG A 24 7.64 14.87 -12.42
CA ARG A 24 9.00 14.39 -12.73
C ARG A 24 9.06 13.77 -14.12
N LEU A 25 8.12 12.88 -14.47
CA LEU A 25 8.08 12.24 -15.80
C LEU A 25 7.88 13.25 -16.94
N GLU A 26 7.08 14.28 -16.74
CA GLU A 26 6.85 15.34 -17.73
C GLU A 26 8.09 16.22 -17.93
N SER A 27 8.93 16.38 -16.89
CA SER A 27 10.17 17.16 -16.96
C SER A 27 11.35 16.46 -17.65
N VAL A 28 11.32 15.14 -17.80
CA VAL A 28 12.44 14.36 -18.37
C VAL A 28 12.36 14.35 -19.92
N PRO A 29 13.42 14.75 -20.65
CA PRO A 29 13.44 14.72 -22.12
C PRO A 29 13.14 13.34 -22.69
N ARG A 30 12.47 13.29 -23.85
CA ARG A 30 12.00 12.02 -24.48
C ARG A 30 13.14 11.07 -24.81
N GLU A 31 14.33 11.60 -25.04
CA GLU A 31 15.55 10.89 -25.39
C GLU A 31 16.13 10.10 -24.21
N ARG A 32 15.77 10.45 -22.95
CA ARG A 32 16.20 9.73 -21.75
C ARG A 32 15.27 8.54 -21.45
N THR A 33 15.27 7.57 -22.36
CA THR A 33 14.33 6.43 -22.35
C THR A 33 14.35 5.63 -21.05
N THR A 34 15.52 5.32 -20.49
CA THR A 34 15.65 4.57 -19.23
C THR A 34 15.07 5.34 -18.03
N GLU A 35 15.39 6.62 -17.90
CA GLU A 35 14.88 7.49 -16.82
C GLU A 35 13.35 7.62 -16.91
N ARG A 36 12.82 7.82 -18.13
CA ARG A 36 11.37 7.87 -18.37
C ARG A 36 10.69 6.54 -18.06
N LYS A 37 11.27 5.41 -18.47
CA LYS A 37 10.75 4.07 -18.15
C LYS A 37 10.69 3.86 -16.64
N ALA A 38 11.71 4.30 -15.90
CA ALA A 38 11.75 4.20 -14.45
C ALA A 38 10.56 4.92 -13.79
N LEU A 39 10.35 6.18 -14.19
CA LEU A 39 9.26 7.01 -13.69
C LEU A 39 7.88 6.49 -14.11
N GLN A 40 7.76 5.89 -15.30
CA GLN A 40 6.51 5.25 -15.74
C GLN A 40 6.16 4.03 -14.88
N VAL A 41 7.14 3.20 -14.54
CA VAL A 41 6.96 2.06 -13.64
C VAL A 41 6.56 2.55 -12.24
N GLU A 42 7.27 3.56 -11.70
CA GLU A 42 6.98 4.18 -10.41
C GLU A 42 5.54 4.75 -10.37
N LEU A 43 5.15 5.53 -11.38
CA LEU A 43 3.81 6.10 -11.53
C LEU A 43 2.71 5.02 -11.62
N GLY A 44 3.01 3.93 -12.33
CA GLY A 44 2.16 2.75 -12.42
C GLY A 44 1.92 2.13 -11.04
N MET A 45 2.95 2.08 -10.18
CA MET A 45 2.85 1.55 -8.83
C MET A 45 1.99 2.42 -7.91
N TYR A 46 2.10 3.75 -7.95
CA TYR A 46 1.22 4.60 -7.15
C TYR A 46 -0.24 4.48 -7.60
N SER A 47 -0.47 4.41 -8.92
CA SER A 47 -1.80 4.14 -9.47
C SER A 47 -2.34 2.77 -9.06
N PHE A 48 -1.48 1.77 -8.99
CA PHE A 48 -1.79 0.44 -8.50
C PHE A 48 -2.18 0.47 -7.02
N CYS A 49 -1.39 1.09 -6.15
CA CYS A 49 -1.65 1.16 -4.70
C CYS A 49 -3.03 1.76 -4.39
N LEU A 50 -3.39 2.84 -5.10
CA LEU A 50 -4.70 3.49 -4.99
C LEU A 50 -5.88 2.57 -5.36
N ARG A 51 -5.69 1.66 -6.32
CA ARG A 51 -6.73 0.75 -6.79
C ARG A 51 -6.75 -0.57 -6.03
N ALA A 52 -5.60 -1.16 -5.73
CA ALA A 52 -5.48 -2.43 -5.04
C ALA A 52 -5.87 -2.36 -3.57
N GLY A 53 -5.54 -1.22 -2.93
CA GLY A 53 -6.07 -0.85 -1.62
C GLY A 53 -7.55 -0.45 -1.66
N LEU A 54 -8.17 -0.41 -2.85
CA LEU A 54 -9.53 0.09 -3.12
C LEU A 54 -9.77 1.52 -2.64
N LEU A 55 -8.70 2.29 -2.42
CA LEU A 55 -8.76 3.65 -1.89
C LEU A 55 -9.50 4.60 -2.84
N LEU A 56 -9.32 4.45 -4.16
CA LEU A 56 -10.02 5.23 -5.19
C LEU A 56 -11.36 4.64 -5.64
N MET A 57 -11.71 3.41 -5.27
CA MET A 57 -13.08 2.94 -5.48
C MET A 57 -14.07 3.61 -4.52
N THR A 58 -13.62 4.55 -3.69
CA THR A 58 -14.48 5.30 -2.76
C THR A 58 -15.03 6.60 -3.34
N GLU A 59 -14.49 7.14 -4.46
CA GLU A 59 -14.98 8.41 -5.02
C GLU A 59 -16.41 8.31 -5.58
N THR A 60 -16.75 7.19 -6.24
CA THR A 60 -18.13 6.87 -6.66
C THR A 60 -18.96 6.28 -5.51
N TYR A 61 -18.32 5.95 -4.38
CA TYR A 61 -18.88 5.24 -3.24
C TYR A 61 -18.56 5.96 -1.93
N LYS A 62 -18.79 7.29 -1.89
CA LYS A 62 -18.59 8.17 -0.73
C LYS A 62 -19.28 7.71 0.57
N GLU A 63 -20.15 6.69 0.48
CA GLU A 63 -20.98 6.16 1.55
C GLU A 63 -20.67 4.68 1.92
N ARG A 64 -19.64 4.04 1.34
CA ARG A 64 -19.41 2.58 1.51
C ARG A 64 -18.08 2.16 2.13
N GLY A 65 -17.35 3.04 2.80
CA GLY A 65 -16.14 2.65 3.52
C GLY A 65 -16.38 1.43 4.43
N GLU A 66 -17.52 1.40 5.11
CA GLU A 66 -17.96 0.25 5.91
C GLU A 66 -18.21 -1.02 5.08
N ALA A 67 -18.87 -0.92 3.93
CA ALA A 67 -19.13 -2.09 3.09
C ALA A 67 -17.85 -2.70 2.48
N VAL A 68 -16.83 -1.87 2.21
CA VAL A 68 -15.52 -2.37 1.77
C VAL A 68 -14.83 -3.13 2.90
N ILE A 69 -14.91 -2.63 4.14
CA ILE A 69 -14.41 -3.32 5.33
C ILE A 69 -15.13 -4.65 5.49
N GLU A 70 -16.46 -4.66 5.45
CA GLU A 70 -17.25 -5.90 5.61
C GLU A 70 -16.90 -6.94 4.54
N LEU A 71 -16.73 -6.51 3.29
CA LEU A 71 -16.36 -7.42 2.20
C LEU A 71 -14.97 -8.04 2.39
N ARG A 72 -14.03 -7.28 2.97
CA ARG A 72 -12.62 -7.69 3.12
C ARG A 72 -12.23 -8.13 4.52
N GLN A 73 -13.15 -8.05 5.49
CA GLN A 73 -12.87 -8.41 6.87
C GLN A 73 -12.41 -9.86 6.96
N ASN A 74 -13.17 -10.80 6.42
CA ASN A 74 -12.82 -12.23 6.44
C ASN A 74 -11.47 -12.50 5.76
N ILE A 75 -11.18 -11.83 4.64
CA ILE A 75 -9.90 -11.97 3.94
C ILE A 75 -8.76 -11.41 4.80
N SER A 76 -8.95 -10.23 5.39
CA SER A 76 -7.94 -9.58 6.22
C SER A 76 -7.67 -10.40 7.48
N GLU A 77 -8.70 -10.92 8.15
CA GLU A 77 -8.58 -11.82 9.30
C GLU A 77 -7.84 -13.11 8.93
N SER A 78 -8.21 -13.72 7.79
CA SER A 78 -7.54 -14.92 7.29
C SER A 78 -6.06 -14.67 6.99
N ILE A 79 -5.71 -13.53 6.40
CA ILE A 79 -4.31 -13.18 6.12
C ILE A 79 -3.58 -12.90 7.44
N MET A 80 -4.15 -12.08 8.32
CA MET A 80 -3.53 -11.68 9.59
C MET A 80 -3.26 -12.90 10.48
N SER A 81 -4.21 -13.81 10.63
CA SER A 81 -4.06 -15.00 11.47
C SER A 81 -2.88 -15.90 11.08
N VAL A 82 -2.44 -15.85 9.82
CA VAL A 82 -1.35 -16.68 9.30
C VAL A 82 -0.05 -15.89 9.13
N ARG A 83 -0.13 -14.65 8.63
CA ARG A 83 1.02 -13.87 8.16
C ARG A 83 1.42 -12.74 9.11
N PHE A 84 0.49 -12.26 9.93
CA PHE A 84 0.70 -11.12 10.82
C PHE A 84 0.08 -11.39 12.19
N PRO A 85 0.56 -12.43 12.92
CA PRO A 85 -0.09 -12.89 14.17
C PRO A 85 -0.19 -11.77 15.22
N TYR A 86 0.83 -10.91 15.31
CA TYR A 86 0.78 -9.74 16.21
C TYR A 86 -0.38 -8.79 15.90
N LEU A 87 -0.64 -8.52 14.61
CA LEU A 87 -1.78 -7.71 14.18
C LEU A 87 -3.10 -8.41 14.48
N TYR A 88 -3.14 -9.73 14.31
CA TYR A 88 -4.32 -10.52 14.57
C TYR A 88 -4.69 -10.53 16.06
N ASP A 89 -3.72 -10.72 16.94
CA ASP A 89 -3.92 -10.67 18.39
C ASP A 89 -4.43 -9.30 18.83
N LEU A 90 -3.85 -8.22 18.30
CA LEU A 90 -4.33 -6.86 18.55
C LEU A 90 -5.77 -6.71 18.04
N TYR A 91 -6.07 -7.13 16.82
CA TYR A 91 -7.42 -7.06 16.24
C TYR A 91 -8.47 -7.80 17.09
N LEU A 92 -8.15 -8.99 17.61
CA LEU A 92 -9.06 -9.77 18.45
C LEU A 92 -9.34 -9.10 19.80
N SER A 93 -8.42 -8.27 20.32
CA SER A 93 -8.59 -7.55 21.58
C SER A 93 -9.52 -6.32 21.49
N LEU A 94 -9.87 -5.90 20.27
CA LEU A 94 -10.70 -4.72 20.02
C LEU A 94 -12.20 -5.03 20.08
N ASP A 95 -13.01 -4.04 20.46
CA ASP A 95 -14.47 -4.08 20.25
C ASP A 95 -14.84 -3.92 18.76
N ASP A 96 -16.10 -4.18 18.41
CA ASP A 96 -16.56 -4.20 17.01
C ASP A 96 -16.37 -2.85 16.28
N GLN A 97 -16.53 -1.72 16.99
CA GLN A 97 -16.33 -0.40 16.40
C GLN A 97 -14.84 -0.16 16.11
N ASN A 98 -13.96 -0.51 17.05
CA ASN A 98 -12.53 -0.37 16.92
C ASN A 98 -11.94 -1.38 15.92
N LYS A 99 -12.55 -2.56 15.73
CA LYS A 99 -12.22 -3.49 14.65
C LYS A 99 -12.43 -2.88 13.28
N LYS A 100 -13.55 -2.16 13.07
CA LYS A 100 -13.79 -1.45 11.80
C LYS A 100 -12.74 -0.36 11.56
N ILE A 101 -12.39 0.42 12.57
CA ILE A 101 -11.34 1.44 12.48
C ILE A 101 -9.99 0.79 12.15
N PHE A 102 -9.64 -0.29 12.85
CA PHE A 102 -8.41 -1.05 12.60
C PHE A 102 -8.33 -1.53 11.14
N LEU A 103 -9.39 -2.13 10.62
CA LEU A 103 -9.42 -2.60 9.23
C LEU A 103 -9.36 -1.45 8.24
N ALA A 104 -10.01 -0.31 8.50
CA ALA A 104 -9.87 0.88 7.67
C ALA A 104 -8.40 1.33 7.58
N VAL A 105 -7.68 1.28 8.70
CA VAL A 105 -6.28 1.69 8.81
C VAL A 105 -5.31 0.71 8.14
N PHE A 106 -5.55 -0.61 8.24
CA PHE A 106 -4.56 -1.61 7.87
C PHE A 106 -4.88 -2.46 6.65
N GLN A 107 -6.14 -2.63 6.26
CA GLN A 107 -6.49 -3.67 5.25
C GLN A 107 -5.78 -3.47 3.90
N ALA A 108 -5.55 -2.23 3.49
CA ALA A 108 -4.89 -1.92 2.23
C ALA A 108 -3.41 -2.33 2.27
N GLU A 109 -2.75 -2.08 3.41
CA GLU A 109 -1.37 -2.45 3.64
C GLU A 109 -1.21 -3.97 3.82
N ILE A 110 -2.07 -4.60 4.61
CA ILE A 110 -2.13 -6.06 4.78
C ILE A 110 -2.25 -6.74 3.42
N PHE A 111 -3.22 -6.31 2.61
CA PHE A 111 -3.44 -6.87 1.28
C PHE A 111 -2.22 -6.72 0.39
N MET A 112 -1.60 -5.53 0.33
CA MET A 112 -0.45 -5.31 -0.54
C MET A 112 0.82 -6.02 -0.06
N ARG A 113 1.03 -6.11 1.26
CA ARG A 113 2.16 -6.84 1.84
C ARG A 113 2.09 -8.32 1.52
N ASP A 114 0.92 -8.93 1.73
CA ASP A 114 0.71 -10.36 1.51
C ASP A 114 0.70 -10.74 0.02
N GLN A 115 -0.09 -10.02 -0.80
CA GLN A 115 -0.34 -10.45 -2.18
C GLN A 115 0.79 -10.08 -3.15
N ILE A 116 1.60 -9.07 -2.84
CA ILE A 116 2.44 -8.42 -3.86
C ILE A 116 3.85 -8.14 -3.36
N PHE A 117 4.00 -7.53 -2.18
CA PHE A 117 5.29 -7.02 -1.75
C PHE A 117 6.34 -8.13 -1.61
N GLU A 118 5.98 -9.24 -0.96
CA GLU A 118 6.90 -10.38 -0.83
C GLU A 118 7.19 -11.05 -2.18
N SER A 119 6.20 -11.16 -3.07
CA SER A 119 6.43 -11.65 -4.44
C SER A 119 7.41 -10.75 -5.20
N TYR A 120 7.29 -9.43 -5.10
CA TYR A 120 8.21 -8.50 -5.77
C TYR A 120 9.63 -8.55 -5.19
N LYS A 121 9.77 -8.75 -3.88
CA LYS A 121 11.08 -8.97 -3.25
C LYS A 121 11.72 -10.28 -3.71
N GLU A 122 10.93 -11.35 -3.81
CA GLU A 122 11.41 -12.63 -4.33
C GLU A 122 11.83 -12.51 -5.80
N GLU A 123 11.02 -11.86 -6.64
CA GLU A 123 11.35 -11.64 -8.05
C GLU A 123 12.57 -10.76 -8.23
N LEU A 124 12.75 -9.73 -7.41
CA LEU A 124 13.97 -8.93 -7.38
C LEU A 124 15.20 -9.77 -7.03
N LYS A 125 15.08 -10.66 -6.04
CA LYS A 125 16.16 -11.57 -5.63
C LYS A 125 16.51 -12.55 -6.75
N ASN A 126 15.50 -13.13 -7.39
CA ASN A 126 15.67 -14.08 -8.49
C ASN A 126 16.29 -13.42 -9.73
N ALA A 127 15.81 -12.24 -10.13
CA ALA A 127 16.38 -11.49 -11.25
C ALA A 127 17.86 -11.17 -11.03
N LYS A 128 18.24 -10.74 -9.81
CA LYS A 128 19.64 -10.52 -9.45
C LYS A 128 20.48 -11.80 -9.51
N ALA A 129 19.96 -12.92 -9.02
CA ALA A 129 20.67 -14.20 -9.03
C ALA A 129 20.89 -14.73 -10.46
N CYS A 130 19.97 -14.44 -11.39
CA CYS A 130 20.07 -14.84 -12.79
C CYS A 130 20.81 -13.84 -13.69
N GLY A 131 21.25 -12.69 -13.16
CA GLY A 131 21.90 -11.63 -13.94
C GLY A 131 20.95 -10.90 -14.91
N ASP A 132 19.64 -10.95 -14.67
CA ASP A 132 18.64 -10.23 -15.46
C ASP A 132 18.51 -8.78 -14.96
N GLU A 133 19.37 -7.91 -15.48
CA GLU A 133 19.50 -6.52 -15.03
C GLU A 133 18.22 -5.70 -15.29
N ASP A 134 17.54 -5.92 -16.41
CA ASP A 134 16.31 -5.20 -16.78
C ASP A 134 15.17 -5.55 -15.82
N ARG A 135 15.00 -6.84 -15.52
CA ARG A 135 13.96 -7.30 -14.58
C ARG A 135 14.30 -6.87 -13.16
N ALA A 136 15.57 -6.94 -12.76
CA ALA A 136 16.02 -6.48 -11.45
C ALA A 136 15.80 -4.96 -11.28
N PHE A 137 16.05 -4.16 -12.32
CA PHE A 137 15.79 -2.73 -12.32
C PHE A 137 14.30 -2.43 -12.11
N GLU A 138 13.42 -3.10 -12.85
CA GLU A 138 11.97 -2.90 -12.73
C GLU A 138 11.43 -3.28 -11.35
N PHE A 139 11.78 -4.46 -10.83
CA PHE A 139 11.30 -4.88 -9.50
C PHE A 139 11.88 -4.03 -8.38
N LYS A 140 13.11 -3.52 -8.52
CA LYS A 140 13.68 -2.57 -7.55
C LYS A 140 12.78 -1.33 -7.42
N ILE A 141 12.33 -0.77 -8.54
CA ILE A 141 11.44 0.40 -8.53
C ILE A 141 10.11 0.05 -7.87
N LYS A 142 9.54 -1.12 -8.20
CA LYS A 142 8.25 -1.56 -7.63
C LYS A 142 8.30 -1.75 -6.12
N VAL A 143 9.36 -2.40 -5.62
CA VAL A 143 9.60 -2.57 -4.18
C VAL A 143 9.75 -1.22 -3.50
N SER A 144 10.61 -0.33 -4.03
CA SER A 144 10.83 0.99 -3.43
C SER A 144 9.57 1.88 -3.44
N ALA A 145 8.73 1.80 -4.47
CA ALA A 145 7.46 2.52 -4.49
C ALA A 145 6.50 2.05 -3.40
N LEU A 146 6.39 0.72 -3.17
CA LEU A 146 5.58 0.16 -2.09
C LEU A 146 6.14 0.53 -0.71
N GLU A 147 7.45 0.43 -0.51
CA GLU A 147 8.11 0.83 0.74
C GLU A 147 7.85 2.30 1.08
N ARG A 148 7.87 3.18 0.07
CA ARG A 148 7.53 4.60 0.23
C ARG A 148 6.08 4.79 0.69
N VAL A 149 5.13 4.09 0.07
CA VAL A 149 3.71 4.14 0.45
C VAL A 149 3.51 3.62 1.88
N PHE A 150 4.07 2.46 2.23
CA PHE A 150 3.96 1.89 3.58
C PHE A 150 4.56 2.81 4.64
N SER A 151 5.71 3.42 4.36
CA SER A 151 6.36 4.37 5.28
C SER A 151 5.50 5.62 5.49
N ALA A 152 4.82 6.09 4.46
CA ALA A 152 3.96 7.25 4.55
C ALA A 152 2.68 6.97 5.34
N TRP A 153 2.07 5.79 5.14
CA TRP A 153 0.95 5.34 5.96
C TRP A 153 1.32 5.09 7.41
N ASP A 154 2.52 4.55 7.66
CA ASP A 154 3.06 4.40 9.01
C ASP A 154 3.26 5.74 9.71
N LYS A 155 3.85 6.71 9.01
CA LYS A 155 3.98 8.07 9.52
C LYS A 155 2.62 8.68 9.83
N TRP A 156 1.68 8.58 8.89
CA TRP A 156 0.32 9.07 9.08
C TRP A 156 -0.35 8.44 10.32
N ARG A 157 -0.24 7.12 10.50
CA ARG A 157 -0.74 6.44 11.70
C ARG A 157 -0.15 7.01 12.98
N LYS A 158 1.17 7.25 13.01
CA LYS A 158 1.86 7.85 14.16
C LYS A 158 1.41 9.28 14.44
N ASP A 159 1.29 10.11 13.40
CA ASP A 159 0.86 11.51 13.53
C ASP A 159 -0.55 11.61 14.12
N TYR A 160 -1.43 10.66 13.80
CA TYR A 160 -2.81 10.58 14.32
C TYR A 160 -2.97 9.70 15.56
N GLN A 161 -1.88 9.16 16.12
CA GLN A 161 -1.88 8.27 17.29
C GLN A 161 -2.76 7.01 17.10
N LEU A 162 -2.83 6.51 15.87
CA LEU A 162 -3.59 5.31 15.50
C LEU A 162 -2.64 4.13 15.39
N TYR A 163 -2.53 3.38 16.49
CA TYR A 163 -1.67 2.20 16.58
C TYR A 163 -0.20 2.55 16.22
N PRO A 164 0.43 3.52 16.93
CA PRO A 164 1.73 4.08 16.55
C PRO A 164 2.91 3.09 16.66
N ASP A 165 2.76 2.05 17.48
CA ASP A 165 3.83 1.09 17.82
C ASP A 165 3.69 -0.25 17.08
N ILE A 166 3.02 -0.24 15.93
CA ILE A 166 2.75 -1.45 15.17
C ILE A 166 4.05 -2.03 14.61
N LYS A 167 4.17 -3.35 14.80
CA LYS A 167 5.25 -4.14 14.24
C LYS A 167 4.73 -4.99 13.11
N TRP A 168 5.39 -4.87 11.96
CA TRP A 168 5.15 -5.70 10.78
C TRP A 168 6.03 -6.95 10.78
N GLU A 169 6.36 -7.47 11.97
CA GLU A 169 7.15 -8.70 12.10
C GLU A 169 6.43 -9.84 11.35
N VAL A 170 7.10 -10.36 10.33
CA VAL A 170 6.72 -11.58 9.57
C VAL A 170 7.55 -12.73 10.11
#